data_AF-A0A962JFL0-F1
#
_entry.id   AF-A0A962JFL0-F1
#
_cell.length_a   1.000
_cell.length_b   1.000
_cell.length_c   1.000
_cell.angle_alpha   90.00
_cell.angle_beta   90.00
_cell.angle_gamma   90.00
#
_symmetry.space_group_name_H-M   'P 1'
#
loop_
_entity.id
_entity.type
_entity.pdbx_description
1 polymer ?
#
loop_
_entity_poly.entity_id
_entity_poly.type
_entity_poly.pdbx_seq_one_letter_code
_entity_poly.pdbx_strand_id
1 'polypeptide(L)'
;IYFKFEGGKGVATSMGVLLALYWPLGLAIIGVWLVVFAAFRISSLSSILAFAVAPVAAWYLVPSYMLGIAGMSFLMIARHKANIQALLKGEEHKFGQKKDNES
;
A
#
# COMPACT_ATOMS: atom_id res chain seq x y z
N ILE A 1 22.27 -15.43 0.46
CA ILE A 1 21.60 -15.07 -0.80
C ILE A 1 20.66 -13.91 -0.47
N TYR A 2 21.15 -12.68 -0.62
CA TYR A 2 20.48 -11.45 -0.20
C TYR A 2 19.91 -10.76 -1.45
N PHE A 3 18.62 -10.96 -1.72
CA PHE A 3 17.91 -10.09 -2.65
C PHE A 3 17.85 -8.70 -2.01
N LYS A 4 18.49 -7.73 -2.68
CA LYS A 4 18.52 -6.32 -2.31
C LYS A 4 17.08 -5.84 -2.12
N PHE A 5 16.80 -5.58 -0.85
CA PHE A 5 15.51 -5.40 -0.25
C PHE A 5 14.85 -4.04 -0.59
N GLU A 6 14.70 -3.74 -1.88
CA GLU A 6 14.10 -2.50 -2.37
C GLU A 6 12.59 -2.72 -2.67
N GLY A 7 11.72 -2.21 -1.80
CA GLY A 7 10.37 -1.75 -2.16
C GLY A 7 9.15 -2.68 -2.02
N GLY A 8 9.31 -4.00 -1.88
CA GLY A 8 8.16 -4.93 -2.00
C GLY A 8 7.69 -5.70 -0.75
N LYS A 9 8.41 -5.64 0.38
CA LYS A 9 8.35 -6.71 1.40
C LYS A 9 7.10 -6.83 2.28
N GLY A 10 6.25 -5.80 2.37
CA GLY A 10 5.08 -5.82 3.26
C GLY A 10 3.73 -5.86 2.55
N VAL A 11 3.70 -5.44 1.27
CA VAL A 11 2.44 -5.18 0.57
C VAL A 11 1.77 -6.47 0.14
N ALA A 12 2.52 -7.42 -0.44
CA ALA A 12 1.95 -8.71 -0.83
C ALA A 12 1.37 -9.48 0.36
N THR A 13 2.06 -9.47 1.51
CA THR A 13 1.58 -10.12 2.74
C THR A 13 0.36 -9.42 3.32
N SER A 14 0.35 -8.08 3.36
CA SER A 14 -0.80 -7.32 3.87
C SER A 14 -2.03 -7.42 2.95
N MET A 15 -1.82 -7.43 1.63
CA MET A 15 -2.87 -7.68 0.64
C MET A 15 -3.42 -9.12 0.75
N GLY A 16 -2.56 -10.12 0.97
CA GLY A 16 -2.97 -11.50 1.22
C GLY A 16 -3.80 -11.66 2.49
N VAL A 17 -3.45 -10.97 3.58
CA VAL A 17 -4.25 -10.98 4.83
C VAL A 17 -5.63 -10.33 4.62
N LEU A 18 -5.72 -9.23 3.87
CA LEU A 18 -7.01 -8.60 3.55
C LEU A 18 -7.89 -9.49 2.67
N LEU A 19 -7.30 -10.17 1.68
CA LEU A 19 -7.99 -11.19 0.88
C LEU A 19 -8.51 -12.34 1.74
N ALA A 20 -7.72 -12.82 2.70
CA ALA A 20 -8.11 -13.92 3.59
C ALA A 20 -9.22 -13.51 4.57
N LEU A 21 -9.23 -12.26 5.04
CA LEU A 21 -10.27 -11.74 5.93
C LEU A 21 -11.60 -11.52 5.21
N TYR A 22 -11.58 -10.87 4.05
CA TYR A 22 -12.79 -10.64 3.25
C TYR A 22 -12.43 -10.42 1.79
N TRP A 23 -12.58 -11.48 0.99
CA TRP A 23 -12.09 -11.52 -0.39
C TRP A 23 -12.58 -10.37 -1.31
N PRO A 24 -13.84 -9.88 -1.24
CA PRO A 24 -14.29 -8.78 -2.09
C PRO A 24 -13.61 -7.45 -1.74
N LEU A 25 -13.41 -7.18 -0.45
CA LEU A 25 -12.67 -5.99 -0.01
C LEU A 25 -11.20 -6.14 -0.37
N GLY A 26 -10.59 -7.30 -0.12
CA GLY A 26 -9.21 -7.58 -0.53
C GLY A 26 -8.98 -7.30 -2.01
N LEU A 27 -9.87 -7.77 -2.89
CA LEU A 27 -9.80 -7.48 -4.33
C LEU A 27 -9.96 -5.99 -4.65
N ALA A 28 -10.88 -5.28 -4.00
CA ALA A 28 -11.05 -3.84 -4.20
C ALA A 28 -9.77 -3.06 -3.83
N ILE A 29 -9.16 -3.39 -2.68
CA ILE A 29 -7.93 -2.76 -2.22
C ILE A 29 -6.74 -3.08 -3.13
N ILE A 30 -6.62 -4.33 -3.58
CA ILE A 30 -5.62 -4.73 -4.59
C ILE A 30 -5.84 -3.97 -5.90
N GLY A 31 -7.09 -3.82 -6.35
CA GLY A 31 -7.43 -3.06 -7.55
C GLY A 31 -6.98 -1.61 -7.46
N VAL A 32 -7.32 -0.91 -6.37
CA VAL A 32 -6.86 0.47 -6.12
C VAL A 32 -5.34 0.54 -6.10
N TRP A 33 -4.68 -0.39 -5.41
CA TRP A 33 -3.23 -0.45 -5.34
C TRP A 33 -2.61 -0.60 -6.73
N LEU A 34 -3.11 -1.52 -7.56
CA LEU A 34 -2.61 -1.75 -8.92
C LEU A 34 -2.81 -0.53 -9.83
N VAL A 35 -3.96 0.13 -9.74
CA VAL A 35 -4.25 1.34 -10.53
C VAL A 35 -3.27 2.46 -10.19
N VAL A 36 -3.06 2.74 -8.90
CA VAL A 36 -2.10 3.76 -8.45
C VAL A 36 -0.67 3.35 -8.82
N PHE A 37 -0.31 2.08 -8.65
CA PHE A 37 1.02 1.60 -8.95
C PHE A 37 1.32 1.69 -10.44
N ALA A 38 0.36 1.36 -11.30
CA ALA A 38 0.50 1.50 -12.75
C ALA A 38 0.70 2.97 -13.17
N ALA A 39 0.01 3.91 -12.50
CA ALA A 39 0.10 5.33 -12.81
C ALA A 39 1.41 5.98 -12.31
N PHE A 40 1.80 5.72 -11.06
CA PHE A 40 2.91 6.42 -10.41
C PHE A 40 4.20 5.61 -10.35
N ARG A 41 4.11 4.28 -10.48
CA ARG A 41 5.20 3.32 -10.22
C ARG A 41 5.85 3.47 -8.85
N ILE A 42 5.08 3.93 -7.87
CA ILE A 42 5.51 4.10 -6.48
C ILE A 42 4.67 3.16 -5.60
N SER A 43 5.32 2.14 -5.05
CA SER A 43 4.66 1.09 -4.24
C SER A 43 4.06 1.63 -2.93
N SER A 44 4.80 2.50 -2.24
CA SER A 44 4.37 3.14 -0.99
C SER A 44 3.13 4.01 -1.15
N LEU A 45 3.12 4.87 -2.18
CA LEU A 45 1.99 5.73 -2.52
C LEU A 45 0.75 4.89 -2.78
N SER A 46 0.93 3.81 -3.56
CA SER A 46 -0.13 2.86 -3.87
C SER A 46 -0.70 2.22 -2.61
N SER A 47 0.15 1.82 -1.65
CA SER A 47 -0.29 1.25 -0.38
C SER A 47 -1.02 2.25 0.50
N ILE A 48 -0.51 3.48 0.63
CA ILE A 48 -1.15 4.54 1.43
C ILE A 48 -2.54 4.86 0.88
N LEU A 49 -2.68 5.01 -0.44
CA LEU A 49 -3.97 5.28 -1.06
C LEU A 49 -4.92 4.09 -0.94
N ALA A 50 -4.44 2.86 -1.13
CA ALA A 50 -5.25 1.67 -0.96
C ALA A 50 -5.79 1.55 0.47
N PHE A 51 -4.96 1.80 1.50
CA PHE A 51 -5.42 1.80 2.89
C PHE A 51 -6.37 2.96 3.19
N ALA A 52 -6.15 4.14 2.63
CA ALA A 52 -7.05 5.28 2.81
C ALA A 52 -8.46 5.00 2.24
N VAL A 53 -8.55 4.25 1.14
CA VAL A 53 -9.82 3.84 0.53
C VAL A 53 -10.50 2.69 1.28
N ALA A 54 -9.73 1.87 2.02
CA ALA A 54 -10.25 0.69 2.74
C ALA A 54 -11.45 0.93 3.66
N PRO A 55 -11.46 1.92 4.58
CA PRO A 55 -12.62 2.18 5.42
C PRO A 55 -13.85 2.64 4.63
N VAL A 56 -13.65 3.39 3.54
CA VAL A 56 -14.75 3.82 2.66
C VAL A 56 -15.34 2.62 1.94
N ALA A 57 -14.51 1.74 1.38
CA ALA A 57 -14.96 0.50 0.75
C ALA A 57 -15.66 -0.42 1.76
N ALA A 58 -15.16 -0.51 2.99
CA ALA A 58 -15.77 -1.27 4.08
C ALA A 58 -17.15 -0.73 4.47
N TRP A 59 -17.35 0.59 4.46
CA TRP A 59 -18.65 1.19 4.73
C TRP A 59 -19.74 0.71 3.77
N TYR A 60 -19.41 0.53 2.49
CA TYR A 60 -20.38 0.07 1.48
C TYR A 60 -20.53 -1.46 1.43
N LEU A 61 -19.45 -2.22 1.65
CA LEU A 61 -19.43 -3.67 1.46
C LEU A 61 -19.73 -4.45 2.75
N VAL A 62 -19.20 -3.98 3.89
CA VAL A 62 -19.21 -4.70 5.17
C VAL A 62 -19.31 -3.72 6.35
N PRO A 63 -20.43 -3.00 6.52
CA PRO A 63 -20.57 -1.94 7.54
C PRO A 63 -20.27 -2.43 8.95
N SER A 64 -20.60 -3.69 9.26
CA SER A 64 -20.37 -4.33 10.57
C SER A 64 -18.89 -4.41 10.97
N TYR A 65 -17.97 -4.43 10.00
CA TYR A 65 -16.52 -4.52 10.22
C TYR A 65 -15.81 -3.18 9.99
N MET A 66 -16.53 -2.10 9.66
CA MET A 66 -15.96 -0.81 9.28
C MET A 66 -15.00 -0.26 10.34
N LEU A 67 -15.39 -0.28 11.62
CA LEU A 67 -14.55 0.24 12.72
C LEU A 67 -13.22 -0.54 12.84
N GLY A 68 -13.27 -1.87 12.71
CA GLY A 68 -12.07 -2.71 12.74
C GLY A 68 -11.15 -2.46 11.55
N ILE A 69 -11.73 -2.34 10.35
CA ILE A 69 -10.99 -2.05 9.12
C ILE A 69 -10.41 -0.63 9.15
N ALA A 70 -11.12 0.35 9.69
CA ALA A 70 -10.63 1.71 9.88
C ALA A 70 -9.43 1.75 10.84
N GLY A 71 -9.51 1.03 11.97
CA GLY A 71 -8.39 0.89 12.90
C GLY A 71 -7.18 0.21 12.27
N MET A 72 -7.39 -0.87 11.52
CA MET A 72 -6.31 -1.57 10.81
C MET A 72 -5.68 -0.70 9.71
N SER A 73 -6.50 0.01 8.94
CA SER A 73 -6.03 0.97 7.93
C SER A 73 -5.16 2.05 8.56
N PHE A 74 -5.60 2.63 9.68
CA PHE A 74 -4.82 3.63 10.41
C PHE A 74 -3.47 3.08 10.89
N LEU A 75 -3.44 1.89 11.47
CA LEU A 75 -2.20 1.23 11.89
C LEU A 75 -1.26 0.96 10.71
N MET A 76 -1.81 0.55 9.56
CA MET A 76 -1.02 0.33 8.35
C MET A 76 -0.44 1.62 7.80
N ILE A 77 -1.22 2.71 7.74
CA ILE A 77 -0.72 4.04 7.35
C ILE A 77 0.36 4.51 8.32
N ALA A 78 0.14 4.37 9.62
CA ALA A 78 1.11 4.74 10.65
C ALA A 78 2.45 3.98 10.50
N ARG A 79 2.39 2.68 10.13
CA ARG A 79 3.58 1.86 9.85
C ARG A 79 4.34 2.33 8.60
N HIS A 80 3.67 3.02 7.68
CA HIS A 80 4.30 3.60 6.49
C HIS A 80 4.91 4.98 6.73
N LYS A 81 5.03 5.46 7.99
CA LYS A 81 5.64 6.77 8.30
C LYS A 81 6.99 7.02 7.63
N ALA A 82 7.90 6.03 7.62
CA ALA A 82 9.20 6.17 6.97
C ALA A 82 9.07 6.34 5.45
N ASN A 83 8.15 5.61 4.82
CA ASN A 83 7.86 5.73 3.39
C ASN A 83 7.19 7.07 3.09
N ILE A 84 6.22 7.51 3.90
CA ILE A 84 5.59 8.84 3.79
C ILE A 84 6.64 9.95 3.86
N GLN A 85 7.60 9.85 4.79
CA GLN A 85 8.69 10.81 4.89
C GLN A 85 9.57 10.80 3.64
N ALA A 86 9.90 9.64 3.07
CA ALA A 86 10.65 9.54 1.82
C ALA A 86 9.85 10.13 0.63
N LEU A 87 8.55 9.86 0.56
CA LEU A 87 7.61 10.42 -0.43
C LEU A 87 7.57 11.95 -0.37
N LEU A 88 7.43 12.51 0.84
CA LEU A 88 7.39 13.96 1.07
C LEU A 88 8.72 14.65 0.72
N LYS A 89 9.85 13.95 0.93
CA LYS A 89 11.17 14.44 0.54
C LYS A 89 11.50 14.21 -0.94
N GLY A 90 10.67 13.48 -1.68
CA GLY A 90 10.95 13.07 -3.05
C GLY A 90 12.10 12.06 -3.17
N GLU A 91 12.54 11.47 -2.06
CA GLU A 91 13.62 10.48 -1.98
C GLU A 91 13.14 9.07 -2.34
N GLU A 92 11.82 8.89 -2.46
CA GLU A 92 11.23 7.59 -2.73
C GLU A 92 11.41 7.18 -4.19
N HIS A 93 12.17 6.10 -4.38
CA HIS A 93 12.52 5.62 -5.71
C HIS A 93 11.28 5.11 -6.46
N LYS A 94 11.09 5.63 -7.67
CA LYS A 94 10.15 5.04 -8.62
C LYS A 94 10.66 3.68 -9.07
N PHE A 95 9.78 2.70 -9.07
CA PHE A 95 10.12 1.36 -9.52
C PHE A 95 10.53 1.40 -10.99
N GLY A 96 11.80 1.06 -11.26
CA GLY A 96 12.40 1.10 -12.60
C GLY A 96 13.25 2.33 -12.93
N GLN A 97 13.44 3.29 -12.01
CA GLN A 97 14.49 4.29 -12.18
C GLN A 97 15.86 3.61 -11.93
N LYS A 98 16.69 3.51 -12.98
CA LYS A 98 18.11 3.22 -12.82
C LYS A 98 18.72 4.35 -11.98
N LYS A 99 19.54 4.00 -10.99
CA LYS A 99 20.52 4.93 -10.44
C LYS A 99 21.44 5.33 -11.58
N ASP A 100 21.35 6.57 -12.03
CA ASP A 100 22.47 7.20 -12.71
C ASP A 100 23.54 7.41 -11.64
N ASN A 101 24.37 6.37 -11.47
CA ASN A 101 25.60 6.48 -10.72
C ASN A 101 26.66 7.10 -11.64
N GLU A 102 27.41 8.02 -11.04
CA GLU A 102 28.76 8.48 -11.39
C GLU A 102 28.89 9.71 -12.30
N SER A 103 29.23 10.83 -11.65
CA SER A 103 30.44 11.59 -11.96
C SER A 103 31.02 12.11 -10.65
#